data_AF-A0A4R5N8V3-F1
#
_entry.id   AF-A0A4R5N8V3-F1
#
_cell.length_a   1.000
_cell.length_b   1.000
_cell.length_c   1.000
_cell.angle_alpha   90.00
_cell.angle_beta   90.00
_cell.angle_gamma   90.00
#
_symmetry.space_group_name_H-M   'P 1'
#
loop_
_entity.id
_entity.type
_entity.pdbx_description
1 polymer ?
#
loop_
_entity_poly.entity_id
_entity_poly.type
_entity_poly.pdbx_seq_one_letter_code
_entity_poly.pdbx_strand_id
1 'polypeptide(L)'
;MSEVKTVLPVVTFENGVAQGFEDLRAMLRGVQVVAIEDKIDAQQMAALKKDMKFVSDNIKKSTKQAVKEYENQLHEQNGTLFAIQDTADSIIADITENQNVYNTGRLKELEVVLQKEVDERNENYQLKVPLTIKADWLKMSNFTATGKPTSALTKLLNLEFIKAKSEENKVPEITEDERFKRALKYQFAKVWEQIEDDDIYSGADIKNLLKPIASEFG
;
A
#
# COMPACT_ATOMS: atom_id res chain seq x y z
N MET A 1 18.98 69.20 39.70
CA MET A 1 18.28 68.37 38.70
C MET A 1 18.24 66.96 39.23
N SER A 2 17.05 66.40 39.41
CA SER A 2 16.88 65.08 40.04
C SER A 2 16.73 64.03 38.94
N GLU A 3 17.65 63.07 38.90
CA GLU A 3 17.56 61.92 37.97
C GLU A 3 16.28 61.13 38.25
N VAL A 4 15.41 61.04 37.26
CA VAL A 4 14.24 60.14 37.30
C VAL A 4 14.77 58.73 37.09
N LYS A 5 14.93 57.97 38.18
CA LYS A 5 15.10 56.51 38.13
C LYS A 5 13.84 55.89 37.53
N THR A 6 13.85 55.63 36.23
CA THR A 6 12.85 54.79 35.56
C THR A 6 13.16 53.33 35.87
N VAL A 7 12.60 52.83 36.97
CA VAL A 7 12.58 51.39 37.25
C VAL A 7 11.64 50.77 36.21
N LEU A 8 12.18 49.97 35.29
CA LEU A 8 11.40 49.26 34.28
C LEU A 8 10.53 48.19 34.95
N PRO A 9 9.23 48.08 34.60
CA PRO A 9 8.35 47.07 35.14
C PRO A 9 8.76 45.68 34.64
N VAL A 10 8.83 44.73 35.57
CA VAL A 10 9.12 43.32 35.26
C VAL A 10 7.83 42.67 34.78
N VAL A 11 7.82 42.16 33.55
CA VAL A 11 6.71 41.34 33.04
C VAL A 11 6.94 39.90 33.47
N THR A 12 5.93 39.33 34.11
CA THR A 12 5.90 37.91 34.46
C THR A 12 4.72 37.24 33.75
N PHE A 13 4.81 35.93 33.54
CA PHE A 13 3.76 35.14 32.92
C PHE A 13 3.30 34.08 33.92
N GLU A 14 2.05 34.19 34.37
CA GLU A 14 1.41 33.20 35.23
C GLU A 14 0.22 32.61 34.49
N ASN A 15 0.14 31.27 34.42
CA ASN A 15 -0.96 30.53 33.79
C ASN A 15 -1.29 30.98 32.34
N GLY A 16 -0.28 31.32 31.56
CA GLY A 16 -0.45 31.78 30.16
C GLY A 16 -1.00 33.20 30.02
N VAL A 17 -1.15 33.94 31.12
CA VAL A 17 -1.57 35.35 31.13
C VAL A 17 -0.37 36.21 31.52
N ALA A 18 -0.06 37.21 30.68
CA ALA A 18 0.97 38.19 30.97
C ALA A 18 0.49 39.12 32.10
N GLN A 19 1.19 39.09 33.25
CA GLN A 19 1.00 40.04 34.35
C GLN A 19 2.01 41.19 34.26
N GLY A 20 1.62 42.39 34.70
CA GLY A 20 2.42 43.61 34.52
C GLY A 20 2.36 44.22 33.10
N PHE A 21 1.50 43.68 32.22
CA PHE A 21 1.32 44.20 30.85
C PHE A 21 0.60 45.56 30.83
N GLU A 22 -0.26 45.84 31.83
CA GLU A 22 -0.92 47.13 31.99
C GLU A 22 0.06 48.24 32.34
N ASP A 23 1.10 47.96 33.14
CA ASP A 23 2.16 48.92 33.49
C ASP A 23 3.05 49.24 32.28
N LEU A 24 3.36 48.25 31.43
CA LEU A 24 4.01 48.48 30.14
C LEU A 24 3.13 49.31 29.19
N ARG A 25 1.83 49.02 29.13
CA ARG A 25 0.86 49.82 28.35
C ARG A 25 0.73 51.24 28.90
N ALA A 26 0.77 51.43 30.21
CA ALA A 26 0.72 52.74 30.87
C ALA A 26 2.00 53.53 30.60
N MET A 27 3.18 52.87 30.63
CA MET A 27 4.43 53.48 30.16
C MET A 27 4.37 53.85 28.67
N LEU A 28 3.83 52.99 27.81
CA LEU A 28 3.61 53.28 26.38
C LEU A 28 2.58 54.40 26.14
N ARG A 29 1.56 54.54 26.99
CA ARG A 29 0.61 55.67 26.95
C ARG A 29 1.23 56.97 27.47
N GLY A 30 2.20 56.88 28.39
CA GLY A 30 3.03 57.99 28.86
C GLY A 30 4.12 58.41 27.86
N VAL A 31 4.51 57.52 26.94
CA VAL A 31 5.22 57.87 25.72
C VAL A 31 4.21 58.58 24.82
N GLN A 32 4.17 59.91 24.87
CA GLN A 32 3.53 60.67 23.81
C GLN A 32 4.09 60.18 22.48
N VAL A 33 3.24 59.57 21.66
CA VAL A 33 3.49 59.46 20.22
C VAL A 33 3.44 60.89 19.72
N VAL A 34 4.57 61.59 19.81
CA VAL A 34 4.74 62.88 19.16
C VAL A 34 4.63 62.56 17.68
N ALA A 35 3.55 63.00 17.05
CA ALA A 35 3.50 63.03 15.60
C ALA A 35 4.75 63.78 15.15
N ILE A 36 5.50 63.18 14.23
CA ILE A 36 6.71 63.80 13.69
C ILE A 36 6.23 64.97 12.82
N GLU A 37 5.98 66.11 13.44
CA GLU A 37 5.42 67.30 12.78
C GLU A 37 6.53 68.11 12.09
N ASP A 38 7.79 67.96 12.52
CA ASP A 38 8.98 68.53 11.88
C ASP A 38 9.94 67.45 11.36
N LYS A 39 10.70 67.78 10.31
CA LYS A 39 11.75 66.91 9.75
C LYS A 39 12.77 66.53 10.84
N ILE A 40 12.66 65.30 11.34
CA ILE A 40 13.68 64.69 12.22
C ILE A 40 15.00 64.63 11.44
N ASP A 41 16.08 65.09 12.06
CA ASP A 41 17.40 64.99 11.47
C ASP A 41 17.84 63.52 11.30
N ALA A 42 18.75 63.26 10.38
CA ALA A 42 19.17 61.89 10.07
C ALA A 42 19.84 61.17 11.27
N GLN A 43 20.45 61.89 12.21
CA GLN A 43 21.07 61.33 13.41
C GLN A 43 20.04 60.87 14.45
N GLN A 44 19.01 61.67 14.70
CA GLN A 44 17.93 61.33 15.64
C GLN A 44 17.12 60.12 15.14
N MET A 45 16.85 60.05 13.83
CA MET A 45 16.19 58.89 13.21
C MET A 45 17.06 57.63 13.25
N ALA A 46 18.39 57.76 13.11
CA ALA A 46 19.32 56.65 13.22
C ALA A 46 19.42 56.11 14.65
N ALA A 47 19.41 57.00 15.66
CA ALA A 47 19.38 56.62 17.07
C ALA A 47 18.09 55.86 17.41
N LEU A 48 16.93 56.38 17.00
CA LEU A 48 15.64 55.72 17.22
C LEU A 48 15.57 54.32 16.59
N LYS A 49 16.06 54.17 15.35
CA LYS A 49 16.14 52.85 14.69
C LYS A 49 17.05 51.87 15.43
N LYS A 50 18.17 52.35 15.98
CA LYS A 50 19.10 51.52 16.76
C LYS A 50 18.45 51.04 18.05
N ASP A 51 17.74 51.93 18.76
CA ASP A 51 17.06 51.61 20.01
C ASP A 51 15.88 50.66 19.78
N MET A 52 15.09 50.89 18.74
CA MET A 52 14.03 49.96 18.32
C MET A 52 14.58 48.56 17.98
N LYS A 53 15.73 48.49 17.30
CA LYS A 53 16.39 47.22 16.99
C LYS A 53 16.87 46.53 18.26
N PHE A 54 17.49 47.26 19.17
CA PHE A 54 17.96 46.72 20.45
C PHE A 54 16.81 46.16 21.31
N VAL A 55 15.70 46.90 21.41
CA VAL A 55 14.50 46.45 22.13
C VAL A 55 13.89 45.20 21.45
N SER A 56 13.76 45.22 20.12
CA SER A 56 13.27 44.06 19.34
C SER A 56 14.12 42.80 19.55
N ASP A 57 15.45 42.94 19.51
CA ASP A 57 16.36 41.82 19.70
C ASP A 57 16.32 41.27 21.14
N ASN A 58 16.13 42.12 22.14
CA ASN A 58 15.97 41.70 23.53
C ASN A 58 14.63 41.00 23.78
N ILE A 59 13.54 41.49 23.20
CA ILE A 59 12.24 40.81 23.25
C ILE A 59 12.38 39.40 22.65
N LYS A 60 12.97 39.29 21.44
CA LYS A 60 13.18 37.98 20.81
C LYS A 60 14.01 37.02 21.66
N LYS A 61 15.07 37.51 22.31
CA LYS A 61 15.90 36.68 23.21
C LYS A 61 15.11 36.22 24.44
N SER A 62 14.39 37.14 25.09
CA SER A 62 13.57 36.83 26.27
C SER A 62 12.47 35.82 25.93
N THR A 63 11.77 35.99 24.79
CA THR A 63 10.76 35.02 24.34
C THR A 63 11.34 33.64 24.07
N LYS A 64 12.50 33.56 23.39
CA LYS A 64 13.16 32.26 23.16
C LYS A 64 13.56 31.57 24.46
N GLN A 65 14.04 32.33 25.44
CA GLN A 65 14.44 31.78 26.73
C GLN A 65 13.23 31.29 27.54
N ALA A 66 12.14 32.07 27.56
CA ALA A 66 10.89 31.65 28.21
C ALA A 66 10.28 30.39 27.58
N VAL A 67 10.33 30.25 26.24
CA VAL A 67 9.91 29.02 25.56
C VAL A 67 10.76 27.82 26.00
N LYS A 68 12.08 27.99 26.06
CA LYS A 68 12.99 26.93 26.49
C LYS A 68 12.77 26.52 27.95
N GLU A 69 12.54 27.49 28.84
CA GLU A 69 12.21 27.22 30.24
C GLU A 69 10.86 26.51 30.38
N TYR A 70 9.86 26.88 29.58
CA TYR A 70 8.57 26.21 29.55
C TYR A 70 8.66 24.76 29.02
N GLU A 71 9.43 24.53 27.95
CA GLU A 71 9.71 23.18 27.43
C GLU A 71 10.43 22.31 28.46
N ASN A 72 11.42 22.87 29.17
CA ASN A 72 12.11 22.16 30.25
C ASN A 72 11.16 21.83 31.40
N GLN A 73 10.30 22.77 31.82
CA GLN A 73 9.29 22.53 32.85
C GLN A 73 8.27 21.46 32.42
N LEU A 74 7.86 21.46 31.15
CA LEU A 74 7.02 20.40 30.59
C LEU A 74 7.72 19.05 30.67
N HIS A 75 9.00 18.96 30.32
CA HIS A 75 9.77 17.71 30.45
C HIS A 75 10.02 17.29 31.90
N GLU A 76 10.21 18.22 32.84
CA GLU A 76 10.36 17.88 34.26
C GLU A 76 9.04 17.43 34.89
N GLN A 77 7.93 18.11 34.57
CA GLN A 77 6.61 17.79 35.12
C GLN A 77 5.99 16.55 34.45
N ASN A 78 6.22 16.37 33.14
CA ASN A 78 5.65 15.27 32.35
C ASN A 78 6.70 14.23 31.92
N GLY A 79 7.92 14.27 32.45
CA GLY A 79 8.99 13.32 32.10
C GLY A 79 8.57 11.86 32.32
N THR A 80 7.75 11.63 33.34
CA THR A 80 7.15 10.32 33.61
C THR A 80 6.19 9.87 32.49
N LEU A 81 5.46 10.78 31.85
CA LEU A 81 4.58 10.45 30.72
C LEU A 81 5.37 10.04 29.47
N PHE A 82 6.49 10.71 29.18
CA PHE A 82 7.38 10.29 28.09
C PHE A 82 7.99 8.91 28.33
N ALA A 83 8.47 8.64 29.56
CA ALA A 83 8.98 7.32 29.91
C ALA A 83 7.90 6.21 29.83
N ILE A 84 6.65 6.53 30.21
CA ILE A 84 5.50 5.61 30.05
C ILE A 84 5.22 5.35 28.56
N GLN A 85 5.26 6.39 27.72
CA GLN A 85 5.07 6.25 26.28
C GLN A 85 6.17 5.37 25.66
N ASP A 86 7.45 5.63 25.94
CA ASP A 86 8.57 4.83 25.44
C ASP A 86 8.43 3.35 25.86
N THR A 87 8.00 3.11 27.10
CA THR A 87 7.74 1.76 27.61
C THR A 87 6.58 1.10 26.87
N ALA A 88 5.49 1.83 26.63
CA ALA A 88 4.34 1.33 25.89
C ALA A 88 4.69 0.99 24.44
N ASP A 89 5.47 1.84 23.77
CA ASP A 89 5.96 1.61 22.41
C ASP A 89 6.88 0.38 22.35
N SER A 90 7.74 0.18 23.35
CA SER A 90 8.56 -1.04 23.48
C SER A 90 7.69 -2.30 23.64
N ILE A 91 6.64 -2.25 24.47
CA ILE A 91 5.72 -3.39 24.64
C ILE A 91 4.99 -3.70 23.33
N ILE A 92 4.57 -2.69 22.57
CA ILE A 92 3.91 -2.88 21.27
C ILE A 92 4.88 -3.55 20.28
N ALA A 93 6.14 -3.13 20.25
CA ALA A 93 7.17 -3.75 19.42
C ALA A 93 7.37 -5.23 19.79
N ASP A 94 7.52 -5.53 21.08
CA ASP A 94 7.68 -6.90 21.58
C ASP A 94 6.47 -7.78 21.25
N ILE A 95 5.24 -7.27 21.42
CA ILE A 95 4.01 -7.99 21.06
C ILE A 95 3.99 -8.28 19.56
N THR A 96 4.37 -7.29 18.74
CA THR A 96 4.38 -7.42 17.28
C THR A 96 5.40 -8.46 16.83
N GLU A 97 6.61 -8.43 17.38
CA GLU A 97 7.65 -9.43 17.08
C GLU A 97 7.21 -10.83 17.48
N ASN A 98 6.70 -11.00 18.70
CA ASN A 98 6.22 -12.29 19.19
C ASN A 98 5.04 -12.82 18.36
N GLN A 99 4.11 -11.96 17.96
CA GLN A 99 3.01 -12.34 17.07
C GLN A 99 3.53 -12.78 15.70
N ASN A 100 4.52 -12.08 15.14
CA ASN A 100 5.12 -12.47 13.87
C ASN A 100 5.81 -13.82 13.96
N VAL A 101 6.63 -14.05 15.00
CA VAL A 101 7.31 -15.33 15.23
C VAL A 101 6.27 -16.46 15.39
N TYR A 102 5.23 -16.24 16.19
CA TYR A 102 4.15 -17.20 16.37
C TYR A 102 3.42 -17.49 15.06
N ASN A 103 3.03 -16.45 14.30
CA ASN A 103 2.32 -16.61 13.04
C ASN A 103 3.17 -17.34 11.99
N THR A 104 4.46 -17.03 11.89
CA THR A 104 5.38 -17.74 10.99
C THR A 104 5.55 -19.20 11.39
N GLY A 105 5.71 -19.50 12.68
CA GLY A 105 5.77 -20.87 13.19
C GLY A 105 4.47 -21.64 12.89
N ARG A 106 3.33 -21.01 13.18
CA ARG A 106 2.01 -21.61 12.96
C ARG A 106 1.72 -21.84 11.48
N LEU A 107 2.12 -20.93 10.59
CA LEU A 107 1.95 -21.12 9.15
C LEU A 107 2.72 -22.33 8.62
N LYS A 108 3.93 -22.61 9.14
CA LYS A 108 4.69 -23.83 8.76
C LYS A 108 3.96 -25.11 9.17
N GLU A 109 3.34 -25.12 10.34
CA GLU A 109 2.52 -26.27 10.77
C GLU A 109 1.28 -26.46 9.87
N LEU A 110 0.63 -25.35 9.51
CA LEU A 110 -0.55 -25.36 8.65
C LEU A 110 -0.21 -25.73 7.20
N GLU A 111 1.00 -25.42 6.74
CA GLU A 111 1.52 -25.85 5.45
C GLU A 111 1.53 -27.37 5.34
N VAL A 112 1.98 -28.08 6.38
CA VAL A 112 1.95 -29.55 6.43
C VAL A 112 0.52 -30.09 6.34
N VAL A 113 -0.43 -29.46 7.05
CA VAL A 113 -1.84 -29.84 7.01
C VAL A 113 -2.42 -29.63 5.61
N LEU A 114 -2.13 -28.48 4.99
CA LEU A 114 -2.61 -28.15 3.66
C LEU A 114 -1.98 -29.03 2.60
N GLN A 115 -0.70 -29.38 2.74
CA GLN A 115 0.00 -30.25 1.80
C GLN A 115 -0.65 -31.63 1.78
N LYS A 116 -0.95 -32.19 2.96
CA LYS A 116 -1.67 -33.46 3.07
C LYS A 116 -3.03 -33.41 2.36
N GLU A 117 -3.81 -32.35 2.57
CA GLU A 117 -5.11 -32.17 1.91
C GLU A 117 -4.97 -32.05 0.37
N VAL A 118 -3.96 -31.32 -0.11
CA VAL A 118 -3.68 -31.17 -1.55
C VAL A 118 -3.22 -32.49 -2.17
N ASP A 119 -2.37 -33.26 -1.48
CA ASP A 119 -1.89 -34.56 -1.94
C ASP A 119 -3.04 -35.58 -2.04
N GLU A 120 -3.87 -35.68 -1.00
CA GLU A 120 -5.07 -36.53 -1.01
C GLU A 120 -5.99 -36.17 -2.18
N ARG A 121 -6.14 -34.89 -2.52
CA ARG A 121 -6.93 -34.44 -3.67
C ARG A 121 -6.25 -34.75 -5.00
N ASN A 122 -4.94 -34.58 -5.11
CA ASN A 122 -4.18 -34.93 -6.32
C ASN A 122 -4.37 -36.41 -6.66
N GLU A 123 -4.31 -37.28 -5.65
CA GLU A 123 -4.59 -38.70 -5.78
C GLU A 123 -6.05 -38.96 -6.20
N ASN A 124 -7.02 -38.34 -5.50
CA ASN A 124 -8.45 -38.53 -5.79
C ASN A 124 -8.86 -38.08 -7.19
N TYR A 125 -8.33 -36.95 -7.68
CA TYR A 125 -8.64 -36.42 -9.01
C TYR A 125 -7.76 -37.02 -10.11
N GLN A 126 -6.71 -37.75 -9.75
CA GLN A 126 -5.75 -38.38 -10.68
C GLN A 126 -5.28 -37.39 -11.75
N LEU A 127 -4.84 -36.21 -11.32
CA LEU A 127 -4.32 -35.19 -12.23
C LEU A 127 -2.99 -35.69 -12.84
N LYS A 128 -2.81 -35.50 -14.15
CA LYS A 128 -1.54 -35.78 -14.83
C LYS A 128 -0.44 -34.83 -14.33
N VAL A 129 -0.82 -33.59 -14.04
CA VAL A 129 0.05 -32.59 -13.39
C VAL A 129 -0.52 -32.26 -12.01
N PRO A 130 0.10 -32.76 -10.93
CA PRO A 130 -0.34 -32.45 -9.57
C PRO A 130 -0.34 -30.95 -9.29
N LEU A 131 -1.38 -30.47 -8.62
CA LEU A 131 -1.43 -29.11 -8.12
C LEU A 131 -0.54 -28.97 -6.88
N THR A 132 0.18 -27.86 -6.79
CA THR A 132 0.99 -27.48 -5.63
C THR A 132 0.31 -26.38 -4.83
N ILE A 133 0.69 -26.23 -3.55
CA ILE A 133 0.17 -25.17 -2.69
C ILE A 133 0.52 -23.80 -3.28
N LYS A 134 -0.50 -22.95 -3.44
CA LYS A 134 -0.33 -21.54 -3.80
C LYS A 134 -0.19 -20.68 -2.54
N ALA A 135 0.60 -19.61 -2.61
CA ALA A 135 0.80 -18.67 -1.50
C ALA A 135 -0.51 -18.10 -0.95
N ASP A 136 -1.52 -17.88 -1.81
CA ASP A 136 -2.83 -17.38 -1.40
C ASP A 136 -3.66 -18.35 -0.56
N TRP A 137 -3.32 -19.64 -0.58
CA TRP A 137 -3.98 -20.67 0.22
C TRP A 137 -3.37 -20.75 1.61
N LEU A 138 -2.06 -20.47 1.74
CA LEU A 138 -1.31 -20.51 2.99
C LEU A 138 -1.41 -19.18 3.75
N LYS A 139 -2.62 -18.84 4.20
CA LYS A 139 -2.90 -17.66 5.03
C LYS A 139 -3.61 -18.08 6.31
N MET A 140 -3.28 -17.45 7.44
CA MET A 140 -3.89 -17.81 8.74
C MET A 140 -5.43 -17.75 8.70
N SER A 141 -6.00 -16.80 7.99
CA SER A 141 -7.45 -16.65 7.82
C SER A 141 -8.13 -17.82 7.12
N ASN A 142 -7.38 -18.63 6.37
CA ASN A 142 -7.91 -19.80 5.65
C ASN A 142 -8.00 -21.04 6.53
N PHE A 143 -7.53 -20.97 7.78
CA PHE A 143 -7.57 -22.06 8.74
C PHE A 143 -8.42 -21.69 9.96
N THR A 144 -9.09 -22.70 10.50
CA THR A 144 -9.81 -22.60 11.77
C THR A 144 -8.83 -22.52 12.94
N ALA A 145 -9.30 -22.12 14.12
CA ALA A 145 -8.48 -22.12 15.34
C ALA A 145 -7.84 -23.49 15.63
N THR A 146 -8.51 -24.58 15.27
CA THR A 146 -8.03 -25.96 15.41
C THR A 146 -7.03 -26.38 14.32
N GLY A 147 -6.71 -25.50 13.37
CA GLY A 147 -5.76 -25.76 12.28
C GLY A 147 -6.33 -26.51 11.08
N LYS A 148 -7.65 -26.73 11.03
CA LYS A 148 -8.31 -27.34 9.85
C LYS A 148 -8.58 -26.28 8.77
N PRO A 149 -8.49 -26.61 7.48
CA PRO A 149 -8.94 -25.74 6.40
C PRO A 149 -10.36 -25.23 6.63
N THR A 150 -10.60 -23.96 6.36
CA THR A 150 -11.94 -23.38 6.40
C THR A 150 -12.79 -23.90 5.24
N SER A 151 -14.11 -23.85 5.39
CA SER A 151 -15.05 -24.25 4.33
C SER A 151 -14.85 -23.44 3.04
N ALA A 152 -14.43 -22.18 3.15
CA ALA A 152 -14.09 -21.33 2.02
C ALA A 152 -12.88 -21.88 1.24
N LEU A 153 -11.79 -22.21 1.96
CA LEU A 153 -10.60 -22.81 1.35
C LEU A 153 -10.92 -24.19 0.75
N THR A 154 -11.67 -25.04 1.45
CA THR A 154 -12.09 -26.36 0.94
C THR A 154 -12.86 -26.25 -0.38
N LYS A 155 -13.79 -25.29 -0.48
CA LYS A 155 -14.55 -25.02 -1.72
C LYS A 155 -13.64 -24.54 -2.84
N LEU A 156 -12.73 -23.62 -2.54
CA LEU A 156 -11.78 -23.10 -3.52
C LEU A 156 -10.88 -24.21 -4.06
N LEU A 157 -10.34 -25.06 -3.19
CA LEU A 157 -9.55 -26.22 -3.60
C LEU A 157 -10.39 -27.13 -4.51
N ASN A 158 -11.63 -27.46 -4.17
CA ASN A 158 -12.49 -28.27 -5.05
C ASN A 158 -12.61 -27.68 -6.47
N LEU A 159 -12.83 -26.36 -6.57
CA LEU A 159 -12.96 -25.67 -7.86
C LEU A 159 -11.66 -25.70 -8.67
N GLU A 160 -10.52 -25.47 -8.03
CA GLU A 160 -9.20 -25.51 -8.67
C GLU A 160 -8.88 -26.90 -9.22
N PHE A 161 -9.17 -27.94 -8.45
CA PHE A 161 -8.98 -29.33 -8.87
C PHE A 161 -9.92 -29.74 -10.01
N ILE A 162 -11.20 -29.33 -9.96
CA ILE A 162 -12.15 -29.55 -11.05
C ILE A 162 -11.69 -28.84 -12.33
N LYS A 163 -11.23 -27.58 -12.20
CA LYS A 163 -10.73 -26.80 -13.32
C LYS A 163 -9.50 -27.45 -13.95
N ALA A 164 -8.51 -27.84 -13.15
CA ALA A 164 -7.32 -28.53 -13.63
C ALA A 164 -7.67 -29.82 -14.38
N LYS A 165 -8.58 -30.63 -13.81
CA LYS A 165 -9.05 -31.86 -14.48
C LYS A 165 -9.78 -31.56 -15.79
N SER A 166 -10.60 -30.52 -15.80
CA SER A 166 -11.30 -30.09 -17.02
C SER A 166 -10.31 -29.65 -18.10
N GLU A 167 -9.25 -28.93 -17.73
CA GLU A 167 -8.22 -28.46 -18.66
C GLU A 167 -7.40 -29.62 -19.25
N GLU A 168 -7.05 -30.64 -18.44
CA GLU A 168 -6.40 -31.86 -18.93
C GLU A 168 -7.27 -32.67 -19.91
N ASN A 169 -8.59 -32.57 -19.76
CA ASN A 169 -9.57 -33.25 -20.60
C ASN A 169 -10.05 -32.41 -21.79
N LYS A 170 -9.58 -31.17 -21.94
CA LYS A 170 -9.88 -30.38 -23.14
C LYS A 170 -9.22 -31.07 -24.32
N VAL A 171 -10.05 -31.56 -25.25
CA VAL A 171 -9.61 -31.97 -26.57
C VAL A 171 -8.91 -30.75 -27.19
N PRO A 172 -7.69 -30.90 -27.76
CA PRO A 172 -7.01 -29.79 -28.41
C PRO A 172 -7.97 -29.11 -29.38
N GLU A 173 -8.09 -27.79 -29.30
CA GLU A 173 -8.86 -27.05 -30.28
C GLU A 173 -8.28 -27.35 -31.66
N ILE A 174 -9.15 -27.79 -32.57
CA ILE A 174 -8.77 -28.10 -33.95
C ILE A 174 -8.12 -26.84 -34.51
N THR A 175 -6.86 -26.96 -34.91
CA THR A 175 -6.08 -25.86 -35.48
C THR A 175 -6.77 -25.36 -36.77
N GLU A 176 -6.54 -24.10 -37.17
CA GLU A 176 -7.13 -23.57 -38.41
C GLU A 176 -6.79 -24.43 -39.63
N ASP A 177 -5.55 -24.94 -39.69
CA ASP A 177 -5.08 -25.89 -40.71
C ASP A 177 -5.88 -27.19 -40.72
N GLU A 178 -6.18 -27.77 -39.56
CA GLU A 178 -6.98 -28.99 -39.46
C GLU A 178 -8.45 -28.74 -39.83
N ARG A 179 -9.00 -27.56 -39.50
CA ARG A 179 -10.35 -27.16 -39.97
C ARG A 179 -10.37 -27.01 -41.47
N PHE A 180 -9.35 -26.39 -42.05
CA PHE A 180 -9.21 -26.22 -43.48
C PHE A 180 -9.05 -27.56 -44.20
N LYS A 181 -8.21 -28.46 -43.69
CA LYS A 181 -8.07 -29.83 -44.23
C LYS A 181 -9.39 -30.62 -44.19
N ARG A 182 -10.17 -30.51 -43.10
CA ARG A 182 -11.51 -31.13 -43.02
C ARG A 182 -12.49 -30.54 -44.02
N ALA A 183 -12.49 -29.22 -44.18
CA ALA A 183 -13.35 -28.54 -45.16
C ALA A 183 -12.98 -28.92 -46.59
N LEU A 184 -11.68 -28.97 -46.92
CA LEU A 184 -11.19 -29.44 -48.21
C LEU A 184 -11.56 -30.90 -48.47
N LYS A 185 -11.36 -31.80 -47.49
CA LYS A 185 -11.75 -33.21 -47.60
C LYS A 185 -13.25 -33.36 -47.89
N TYR A 186 -14.09 -32.57 -47.22
CA TYR A 186 -15.54 -32.56 -47.44
C TYR A 186 -15.93 -32.05 -48.84
N GLN A 187 -15.35 -30.93 -49.27
CA GLN A 187 -15.63 -30.40 -50.62
C GLN A 187 -15.11 -31.32 -51.71
N PHE A 188 -13.93 -31.92 -51.51
CA PHE A 188 -13.36 -32.90 -52.43
C PHE A 188 -14.24 -34.16 -52.52
N ALA A 189 -14.69 -34.71 -51.38
CA ALA A 189 -15.60 -35.85 -51.36
C ALA A 189 -16.91 -35.56 -52.12
N LYS A 190 -17.47 -34.36 -51.94
CA LYS A 190 -18.68 -33.94 -52.66
C LYS A 190 -18.47 -33.88 -54.18
N VAL A 191 -17.33 -33.34 -54.64
CA VAL A 191 -17.00 -33.29 -56.08
C VAL A 191 -16.73 -34.70 -56.61
N TRP A 192 -16.03 -35.54 -55.83
CA TRP A 192 -15.70 -36.92 -56.18
C TRP A 192 -16.95 -37.81 -56.37
N GLU A 193 -17.95 -37.67 -55.49
CA GLU A 193 -19.22 -38.38 -55.56
C GLU A 193 -20.11 -37.91 -56.74
N GLN A 194 -19.92 -36.68 -57.21
CA GLN A 194 -20.67 -36.10 -58.33
C GLN A 194 -20.13 -36.48 -59.71
N ILE A 195 -18.97 -37.14 -59.78
CA ILE A 195 -18.42 -37.63 -61.05
C ILE A 195 -19.09 -38.97 -61.36
N GLU A 196 -19.96 -39.00 -62.37
CA GLU A 196 -20.59 -40.23 -62.87
C GLU A 196 -19.59 -41.03 -63.73
N ASP A 197 -19.57 -42.36 -63.56
CA ASP A 197 -18.59 -43.23 -64.23
C ASP A 197 -18.93 -43.49 -65.71
N ASP A 198 -20.18 -43.28 -66.11
CA ASP A 198 -20.76 -43.78 -67.37
C ASP A 198 -20.93 -42.71 -68.48
N ASP A 199 -20.43 -41.49 -68.30
CA ASP A 199 -20.62 -40.38 -69.27
C ASP A 199 -19.45 -40.20 -70.27
N ILE A 200 -19.76 -39.56 -71.42
CA ILE A 200 -18.97 -39.51 -72.68
C ILE A 200 -17.51 -39.02 -72.52
N TYR A 201 -17.22 -38.24 -71.48
CA TYR A 201 -15.86 -37.96 -71.02
C TYR A 201 -15.62 -38.78 -69.76
N SER A 202 -14.81 -39.83 -69.88
CA SER A 202 -14.57 -40.88 -68.87
C SER A 202 -14.39 -40.34 -67.46
N GLY A 203 -15.49 -40.27 -66.70
CA GLY A 203 -15.45 -39.95 -65.27
C GLY A 203 -14.52 -40.88 -64.50
N ALA A 204 -14.36 -42.12 -64.99
CA ALA A 204 -13.36 -43.08 -64.55
C ALA A 204 -11.91 -42.59 -64.68
N ASP A 205 -11.53 -41.91 -65.76
CA ASP A 205 -10.18 -41.39 -65.96
C ASP A 205 -9.92 -40.18 -65.06
N ILE A 206 -10.93 -39.33 -64.86
CA ILE A 206 -10.87 -38.19 -63.94
C ILE A 206 -10.71 -38.69 -62.49
N LYS A 207 -11.48 -39.69 -62.07
CA LYS A 207 -11.31 -40.34 -60.76
C LYS A 207 -9.93 -40.98 -60.66
N ASN A 208 -9.43 -41.68 -61.68
CA ASN A 208 -8.10 -42.29 -61.65
C ASN A 208 -6.96 -41.26 -61.54
N LEU A 209 -7.08 -40.10 -62.20
CA LEU A 209 -6.13 -38.99 -62.11
C LEU A 209 -6.15 -38.29 -60.74
N LEU A 210 -7.33 -38.18 -60.12
CA LEU A 210 -7.52 -37.53 -58.82
C LEU A 210 -7.31 -38.49 -57.63
N LYS A 211 -7.23 -39.80 -57.87
CA LYS A 211 -7.02 -40.86 -56.87
C LYS A 211 -5.76 -40.67 -56.00
N PRO A 212 -4.60 -40.24 -56.53
CA PRO A 212 -3.41 -39.96 -55.71
C PRO A 212 -3.67 -38.82 -54.72
N ILE A 213 -4.35 -37.76 -55.16
CA ILE A 213 -4.74 -36.62 -54.32
C ILE A 213 -5.75 -37.07 -53.26
N ALA A 214 -6.73 -37.89 -53.64
CA ALA A 214 -7.70 -38.47 -52.70
C ALA A 214 -7.03 -39.33 -51.61
N SER A 215 -5.95 -40.05 -51.95
CA SER A 215 -5.20 -40.89 -51.01
C SER A 215 -4.35 -40.09 -50.01
N GLU A 216 -4.00 -38.85 -50.31
CA GLU A 216 -3.30 -37.94 -49.38
C GLU A 216 -4.24 -37.32 -48.33
N PHE A 217 -5.56 -37.35 -48.59
CA PHE A 217 -6.59 -36.90 -47.65
C PHE A 217 -7.25 -38.06 -46.87
N GLY A 218 -6.81 -39.31 -47.10
CA GLY A 218 -7.31 -40.55 -46.47
C GLY A 218 -7.09 -40.60 -44.98
#